data_AF-A0A4P7SME2-F1
#
_entry.id   AF-A0A4P7SME2-F1
#
_cell.length_a   1.000
_cell.length_b   1.000
_cell.length_c   1.000
_cell.angle_alpha   90.00
_cell.angle_beta   90.00
_cell.angle_gamma   90.00
#
_symmetry.space_group_name_H-M   'P 1'
#
loop_
_entity.id
_entity.type
_entity.pdbx_description
1 polymer ?
#
loop_
_entity_poly.entity_id
_entity_poly.type
_entity_poly.pdbx_seq_one_letter_code
_entity_poly.pdbx_strand_id
1 'polypeptide(L)' 'MKNNQESETGNAGGVYFEVSYLDTDCGRVRTEVFDDAAQAERFASRRLTEEDGWAIIDPVPLRRGRAAA' A
#
# COMPACT_ATOMS: atom_id res chain seq x y z
N MET A 1 5.64 -5.51 -40.02
CA MET A 1 4.69 -4.83 -39.11
C MET A 1 5.34 -4.73 -37.73
N LYS A 2 5.08 -3.65 -36.99
CA LYS A 2 5.62 -3.42 -35.64
C LYS A 2 4.74 -4.21 -34.68
N ASN A 3 5.26 -5.32 -34.16
CA ASN A 3 4.47 -6.20 -33.30
C ASN A 3 4.45 -5.60 -31.88
N ASN A 4 3.28 -5.04 -31.58
CA ASN A 4 2.65 -4.86 -30.28
C ASN A 4 3.54 -5.14 -29.06
N GLN A 5 3.84 -4.08 -28.32
CA GLN A 5 4.05 -4.15 -26.88
C GLN A 5 2.74 -4.58 -26.22
N GLU A 6 2.49 -5.89 -26.20
CA GLU A 6 1.67 -6.48 -25.16
C GLU A 6 2.54 -6.53 -23.91
N SER A 7 2.56 -5.42 -23.18
CA SER A 7 3.00 -5.42 -21.79
C SER A 7 2.01 -6.28 -21.03
N GLU A 8 2.24 -7.59 -21.03
CA GLU A 8 1.60 -8.55 -20.15
C GLU A 8 2.05 -8.26 -18.71
N THR A 9 1.59 -7.15 -18.13
CA THR A 9 1.46 -7.07 -16.68
C THR A 9 0.16 -7.77 -16.34
N GLY A 10 0.16 -9.09 -16.47
CA GLY A 10 -0.88 -9.95 -15.94
C GLY A 10 -0.93 -9.78 -14.43
N ASN A 11 -1.73 -8.84 -13.93
CA ASN A 11 -2.03 -8.78 -12.50
C ASN A 11 -3.17 -9.77 -12.18
N ALA A 12 -2.77 -11.04 -12.14
CA ALA A 12 -3.48 -12.12 -11.49
C ALA A 12 -3.36 -11.96 -9.96
N GLY A 13 -4.29 -11.19 -9.37
CA GLY A 13 -4.35 -10.95 -7.92
C GLY A 13 -3.63 -9.66 -7.50
N GLY A 14 -4.34 -8.54 -7.56
CA GLY A 14 -3.77 -7.25 -7.15
C GLY A 14 -3.36 -7.26 -5.68
N VAL A 15 -2.53 -6.31 -5.28
CA VAL A 15 -2.15 -6.09 -3.87
C VAL A 15 -2.43 -4.63 -3.57
N TYR A 16 -2.98 -4.38 -2.39
CA TYR A 16 -3.05 -3.05 -1.81
C TYR A 16 -2.18 -3.01 -0.57
N PHE A 17 -1.82 -1.82 -0.12
CA PHE A 17 -0.88 -1.61 0.97
C PHE A 17 -1.60 -0.85 2.08
N GLU A 18 -1.64 -1.43 3.28
CA GLU A 18 -2.14 -0.75 4.47
C GLU A 18 -0.95 -0.18 5.22
N VAL A 19 -0.92 1.15 5.39
CA VAL A 19 0.12 1.83 6.15
C VAL A 19 -0.43 2.22 7.50
N SER A 20 0.01 1.52 8.55
CA SER A 20 -0.30 1.87 9.94
C SER A 20 0.79 2.77 10.50
N TYR A 21 0.43 3.90 11.08
CA TYR A 21 1.39 4.90 11.55
C TYR A 21 0.93 5.56 12.85
N LEU A 22 1.89 6.07 13.64
CA LEU A 22 1.60 6.96 14.75
C LEU A 22 1.35 8.38 14.24
N ASP A 23 0.14 8.86 14.47
CA ASP A 23 -0.20 10.27 14.32
C ASP A 23 0.28 11.00 15.58
N THR A 24 1.39 11.72 15.47
CA THR A 24 2.05 12.44 16.58
C THR A 24 1.23 13.65 17.06
N ASP A 25 0.41 14.23 16.19
CA ASP A 25 -0.48 15.34 16.51
C ASP A 25 -1.58 14.93 17.50
N CYS A 26 -2.20 13.77 17.27
CA CYS A 26 -3.26 13.23 18.13
C CYS A 26 -2.80 12.13 19.10
N GLY A 27 -1.56 11.65 18.99
CA GLY A 27 -1.01 10.53 19.76
C GLY A 27 -1.70 9.19 19.50
N ARG A 28 -2.25 8.99 18.29
CA ARG A 28 -3.07 7.81 17.95
C ARG A 28 -2.51 7.05 16.76
N VAL A 29 -2.70 5.73 16.78
CA VAL A 29 -2.41 4.91 15.60
C VAL A 29 -3.53 5.10 14.57
N ARG A 30 -3.15 5.38 13.33
CA ARG A 30 -4.04 5.49 12.18
C ARG A 30 -3.57 4.55 11.09
N THR A 31 -4.51 4.15 10.23
CA THR A 31 -4.24 3.27 9.09
C THR A 31 -4.76 3.94 7.83
N GLU A 32 -3.92 3.99 6.80
CA GLU A 32 -4.25 4.53 5.48
C GLU A 32 -3.98 3.48 4.42
N VAL A 33 -4.77 3.45 3.35
CA VAL A 33 -4.69 2.41 2.31
C VAL A 33 -4.18 3.00 1.00
N PHE A 34 -3.29 2.29 0.33
CA PHE A 34 -2.70 2.68 -0.95
C PHE A 34 -2.74 1.52 -1.94
N ASP A 35 -3.06 1.78 -3.19
CA ASP A 35 -2.99 0.76 -4.26
C ASP A 35 -1.58 0.60 -4.85
N ASP A 36 -0.62 1.43 -4.42
CA ASP A 36 0.74 1.48 -4.96
C ASP A 36 1.79 1.49 -3.84
N ALA A 37 2.80 0.63 -4.00
CA ALA A 37 3.89 0.48 -3.03
C ALA A 37 4.70 1.77 -2.88
N ALA A 38 5.03 2.44 -3.99
CA ALA A 38 5.86 3.64 -3.94
C ALA A 38 5.12 4.80 -3.26
N GLN A 39 3.80 4.89 -3.38
CA GLN A 39 2.99 5.83 -2.61
C GLN A 39 3.01 5.50 -1.11
N ALA A 40 2.82 4.24 -0.73
CA ALA A 40 2.89 3.79 0.66
C ALA A 40 4.28 4.06 1.29
N GLU A 41 5.36 3.77 0.57
CA GLU A 41 6.75 4.02 1.01
C GLU A 41 7.04 5.51 1.19
N ARG A 42 6.59 6.35 0.24
CA ARG A 42 6.73 7.81 0.35
C ARG A 42 5.97 8.34 1.56
N PHE A 43 4.78 7.81 1.84
CA PHE A 43 4.01 8.20 3.03
C PHE A 43 4.73 7.77 4.32
N ALA A 44 5.20 6.53 4.39
CA ALA A 44 5.92 6.01 5.55
C ALA A 44 7.21 6.80 5.82
N SER A 45 7.99 7.11 4.77
CA SER A 45 9.22 7.90 4.89
C SER A 45 8.98 9.30 5.47
N ARG A 46 7.82 9.93 5.20
CA ARG A 46 7.45 11.22 5.82
C ARG A 46 7.10 11.11 7.29
N ARG A 47 6.71 9.93 7.78
CA ARG A 47 6.41 9.72 9.20
C ARG A 47 7.67 9.48 10.03
N LEU A 48 8.75 9.01 9.41
CA LEU A 48 10.04 8.78 10.06
C LEU A 48 10.83 10.07 10.38
N THR A 49 10.35 11.24 9.94
CA THR A 49 11.00 12.53 10.27
C THR A 49 10.63 13.04 11.66
N GLU A 50 9.61 12.46 12.30
CA GLU A 50 9.17 12.81 13.65
C GLU A 50 9.97 11.99 14.68
N GLU A 51 10.30 12.57 15.84
CA GLU A 51 11.17 11.93 16.84
C GLU A 51 10.66 10.57 17.33
N ASP A 52 9.35 10.44 17.55
CA ASP A 52 8.68 9.19 17.94
C ASP A 52 7.95 8.52 16.76
N GLY A 53 8.16 9.03 15.55
CA GLY A 53 7.42 8.66 14.35
C GLY A 53 7.75 7.26 13.87
N TRP A 54 6.71 6.46 13.64
CA TRP A 54 6.83 5.15 12.99
C TRP A 54 5.70 4.92 12.00
N ALA A 55 5.99 4.09 11.00
CA ALA A 55 5.04 3.61 10.02
C ALA A 55 5.37 2.17 9.62
N ILE A 56 4.34 1.33 9.51
CA ILE A 56 4.41 -0.07 9.08
C ILE A 56 3.61 -0.18 7.79
N ILE A 57 4.20 -0.76 6.75
CA ILE A 57 3.54 -1.02 5.47
C ILE A 57 3.22 -2.51 5.39
N ASP A 58 1.94 -2.85 5.30
CA ASP A 58 1.47 -4.23 5.17
C ASP A 58 0.91 -4.46 3.76
N PRO A 59 1.52 -5.36 2.95
CA PRO A 59 1.01 -5.71 1.62
C PRO A 59 -0.13 -6.72 1.72
N VAL A 60 -1.34 -6.29 1.40
CA VAL A 60 -2.55 -7.11 1.48
C VAL A 60 -3.02 -7.56 0.09
N PRO A 61 -3.09 -8.87 -0.18
CA PRO A 61 -3.55 -9.37 -1.47
C PRO A 61 -5.06 -9.11 -1.67
N LEU A 62 -5.41 -8.43 -2.76
CA LEU A 62 -6.79 -8.32 -3.25
C LEU A 62 -7.29 -9.71 -3.62
N ARG A 63 -8.06 -10.33 -2.72
CA ARG A 63 -8.75 -11.58 -3.04
C ARG A 63 -9.78 -11.30 -4.13
N ARG A 64 -9.49 -11.68 -5.38
CA ARG A 64 -10.54 -11.83 -6.40
C ARG A 64 -11.51 -12.89 -5.87
N GLY A 65 -12.74 -12.48 -5.64
CA GLY A 65 -13.70 -13.24 -4.86
C GLY A 65 -13.85 -14.69 -5.30
N ARG A 66 -13.94 -15.57 -4.30
CA ARG A 66 -15.18 -16.33 -4.12
C ARG A 66 -15.56 -16.34 -2.66
N ALA A 67 -16.25 -15.27 -2.24
CA ALA A 67 -17.30 -15.44 -1.24
C ALA A 67 -18.52 -15.96 -2.00
N ALA A 68 -18.71 -17.27 -2.02
CA ALA A 68 -20.03 -17.85 -2.22
C ALA A 68 -20.44 -18.42 -0.86
N ALA A 69 -21.60 -17.97 -0.40
CA ALA A 69 -22.27 -18.37 0.82
C ALA A 69 -22.50 -19.88 0.92
#